data_AF-A0A920V2F7-F1
#
_entry.id   AF-A0A920V2F7-F1
#
_cell.length_a   1.000
_cell.length_b   1.000
_cell.length_c   1.000
_cell.angle_alpha   90.00
_cell.angle_beta   90.00
_cell.angle_gamma   90.00
#
_symmetry.space_group_name_H-M   'P 1'
#
loop_
_entity.id
_entity.type
_entity.pdbx_description
1 polymer ?
#
loop_
_entity_poly.entity_id
_entity_poly.type
_entity_poly.pdbx_seq_one_letter_code
_entity_poly.pdbx_strand_id
1 'polypeptide(L)'
;MTKQLGLRPLAVHFDNGWDSEIAKTNLRNVLEKLDVDLHTVVADWEESRELTNCTIRASLPYIDMTDDVGIVSALYRTAAQEKIRWIIHSHSFRSEGINPLKWNYMDGRLVRQIIKRFCRIRLKLFRNVELRHFFWWIFVKRIRTFTMTNYYNDVGPEIDELLKNEFGWQETGGWHFDNEIFGLACYYSRVKFGIDWRICEFAAWVRTGVMTREDALQKMTEIPEIESQQYVDYGLKKQGISPEEWQEILAAEPKYFTDYPTYYPVLKLLSPLIRLLGRLQILPAHTYEKFFKT
;
A
#
# COMPACT_ATOMS: atom_id res chain seq x y z
N MET A 1 10.99 -14.45 -11.26
CA MET A 1 11.53 -13.57 -12.33
C MET A 1 12.93 -13.04 -12.07
N THR A 2 13.20 -12.25 -11.02
CA THR A 2 14.55 -11.68 -10.79
C THR A 2 15.66 -12.72 -10.83
N LYS A 3 15.42 -13.89 -10.22
CA LYS A 3 16.32 -15.05 -10.29
C LYS A 3 16.47 -15.65 -11.70
N GLN A 4 15.38 -15.76 -12.46
CA GLN A 4 15.42 -16.22 -13.86
C GLN A 4 16.23 -15.26 -14.75
N LEU A 5 16.23 -13.97 -14.42
CA LEU A 5 17.05 -12.94 -15.08
C LEU A 5 18.51 -12.91 -14.59
N GLY A 6 18.91 -13.83 -13.71
CA GLY A 6 20.27 -13.89 -13.16
C GLY A 6 20.60 -12.76 -12.17
N LEU A 7 19.60 -12.06 -11.65
CA LEU A 7 19.80 -11.00 -10.66
C LEU A 7 20.05 -11.58 -9.26
N ARG A 8 20.67 -10.78 -8.40
CA ARG A 8 20.93 -11.08 -6.98
C ARG A 8 20.06 -10.19 -6.10
N PRO A 9 18.76 -10.48 -5.93
CA PRO A 9 17.88 -9.64 -5.15
C PRO A 9 18.17 -9.76 -3.66
N LEU A 10 17.97 -8.65 -2.93
CA LEU A 10 17.74 -8.63 -1.50
C LEU A 10 16.24 -8.37 -1.31
N ALA A 11 15.51 -9.31 -0.70
CA ALA A 11 14.13 -9.08 -0.34
C ALA A 11 14.08 -8.14 0.87
N VAL A 12 13.14 -7.21 0.87
CA VAL A 12 12.92 -6.28 1.98
C VAL A 12 11.46 -6.32 2.34
N HIS A 13 11.17 -6.60 3.60
CA HIS A 13 9.82 -6.64 4.14
C HIS A 13 9.69 -5.61 5.26
N PHE A 14 8.57 -4.89 5.28
CA PHE A 14 8.19 -4.01 6.38
C PHE A 14 7.07 -4.70 7.14
N ASP A 15 7.34 -5.09 8.38
CA ASP A 15 6.37 -5.74 9.25
C ASP A 15 5.72 -4.67 10.13
N ASN A 16 4.44 -4.40 9.89
CA ASN A 16 3.65 -3.42 10.65
C ASN A 16 2.91 -4.02 11.86
N GLY A 17 3.04 -5.33 12.06
CA GLY A 17 2.35 -6.11 13.09
C GLY A 17 1.01 -6.74 12.65
N TRP A 18 0.65 -6.70 11.37
CA TRP A 18 -0.64 -7.19 10.84
C TRP A 18 -0.54 -8.34 9.83
N ASP A 19 0.66 -8.80 9.50
CA ASP A 19 0.87 -9.97 8.67
C ASP A 19 0.15 -11.21 9.22
N SER A 20 -0.64 -11.86 8.37
CA SER A 20 -1.26 -13.14 8.71
C SER A 20 -0.21 -14.27 8.74
N GLU A 21 -0.48 -15.33 9.50
CA GLU A 21 0.42 -16.49 9.58
C GLU A 21 0.61 -17.19 8.23
N ILE A 22 -0.42 -17.13 7.38
CA ILE A 22 -0.37 -17.64 6.01
C ILE A 22 0.59 -16.78 5.16
N ALA A 23 0.51 -15.45 5.26
CA ALA A 23 1.40 -14.54 4.54
C ALA A 23 2.88 -14.76 4.93
N LYS A 24 3.17 -14.88 6.23
CA LYS A 24 4.52 -15.19 6.74
C LYS A 24 5.04 -16.53 6.22
N THR A 25 4.16 -17.55 6.20
CA THR A 25 4.49 -18.88 5.68
C THR A 25 4.81 -18.84 4.19
N ASN A 26 3.97 -18.15 3.40
CA ASN A 26 4.16 -17.98 1.97
C ASN A 26 5.45 -17.23 1.65
N LEU A 27 5.72 -16.13 2.36
CA LEU A 27 6.95 -15.36 2.22
C LEU A 27 8.18 -16.24 2.46
N ARG A 28 8.19 -17.00 3.57
CA ARG A 28 9.28 -17.93 3.91
C ARG A 28 9.47 -19.00 2.83
N ASN A 29 8.40 -19.65 2.39
CA ASN A 29 8.47 -20.71 1.38
C ASN A 29 9.07 -20.20 0.06
N VAL A 30 8.66 -19.01 -0.39
CA VAL A 30 9.17 -18.39 -1.62
C VAL A 30 10.66 -18.05 -1.48
N LEU A 31 11.07 -17.46 -0.36
CA LEU A 31 12.47 -17.06 -0.13
C LEU A 31 13.41 -18.25 0.00
N GLU A 32 13.01 -19.31 0.72
CA GLU A 32 13.80 -20.53 0.90
C GLU A 32 14.01 -21.23 -0.45
N LYS A 33 12.95 -21.43 -1.22
CA LYS A 33 13.03 -22.09 -2.54
C LYS A 33 13.82 -21.28 -3.56
N LEU A 34 13.73 -19.95 -3.48
CA LEU A 34 14.51 -19.09 -4.36
C LEU A 34 15.93 -18.86 -3.85
N ASP A 35 16.30 -19.21 -2.62
CA ASP A 35 17.59 -18.85 -2.03
C ASP A 35 17.84 -17.33 -2.14
N VAL A 36 16.98 -16.55 -1.47
CA VAL A 36 17.01 -15.08 -1.44
C VAL A 36 17.02 -14.59 0.00
N ASP A 37 18.00 -13.73 0.31
CA ASP A 37 18.09 -13.09 1.63
C ASP A 37 16.91 -12.15 1.89
N LEU A 38 16.43 -12.14 3.13
CA LEU A 38 15.37 -11.25 3.61
C LEU A 38 15.91 -10.27 4.65
N HIS A 39 15.65 -8.98 4.40
CA HIS A 39 15.83 -7.92 5.38
C HIS A 39 14.47 -7.42 5.87
N THR A 40 14.11 -7.77 7.11
CA THR A 40 12.86 -7.33 7.72
C THR A 40 13.08 -6.06 8.56
N VAL A 41 12.28 -5.03 8.29
CA VAL A 41 12.16 -3.83 9.11
C VAL A 41 10.87 -3.93 9.91
N VAL A 42 11.00 -4.21 11.21
CA VAL A 42 9.85 -4.34 12.11
C VAL A 42 9.47 -2.97 12.66
N ALA A 43 8.20 -2.61 12.53
CA ALA A 43 7.64 -1.41 13.13
C ALA A 43 7.48 -1.60 14.64
N ASP A 44 7.66 -0.51 15.40
CA ASP A 44 7.21 -0.51 16.79
C ASP A 44 5.68 -0.58 16.82
N TRP A 45 5.14 -1.55 17.56
CA TRP A 45 3.71 -1.82 17.58
C TRP A 45 2.90 -0.63 18.10
N GLU A 46 3.38 0.06 19.14
CA GLU A 46 2.67 1.19 19.73
C GLU A 46 2.58 2.36 18.73
N GLU A 47 3.68 2.64 18.04
CA GLU A 47 3.73 3.67 16.99
C GLU A 47 2.94 3.27 15.73
N SER A 48 2.99 2.01 15.31
CA SER A 48 2.23 1.46 14.17
C SER A 48 0.72 1.62 14.40
N ARG A 49 0.25 1.16 15.57
CA ARG A 49 -1.14 1.29 16.03
C ARG A 49 -1.57 2.76 16.05
N GLU A 50 -0.73 3.62 16.61
CA GLU A 50 -1.06 5.04 16.71
C GLU A 50 -1.14 5.73 15.34
N LEU A 51 -0.30 5.37 14.39
CA LEU A 51 -0.32 5.94 13.03
C LEU A 51 -1.62 5.60 12.30
N THR A 52 -2.11 4.36 12.43
CA THR A 52 -3.46 4.00 11.92
C THR A 52 -4.53 4.81 12.64
N ASN A 53 -4.51 4.83 13.98
CA ASN A 53 -5.51 5.51 14.79
C ASN A 53 -5.55 7.03 14.53
N CYS A 54 -4.41 7.67 14.31
CA CYS A 54 -4.35 9.10 14.01
C CYS A 54 -4.91 9.42 12.62
N THR A 55 -4.80 8.49 11.68
CA THR A 55 -5.39 8.59 10.33
C THR A 55 -6.90 8.41 10.37
N ILE A 56 -7.39 7.47 11.18
CA ILE A 56 -8.81 7.30 11.49
C ILE A 56 -9.38 8.60 12.11
N ARG A 57 -8.71 9.17 13.10
CA ARG A 57 -9.10 10.46 13.73
C ARG A 57 -9.06 11.63 12.75
N ALA A 58 -8.17 11.60 11.78
CA ALA A 58 -8.15 12.57 10.68
C ALA A 58 -9.32 12.40 9.70
N SER A 59 -10.14 11.36 9.83
CA SER A 59 -11.25 11.04 8.94
C SER A 59 -10.83 10.97 7.47
N LEU A 60 -9.67 10.35 7.17
CA LEU A 60 -9.19 10.11 5.81
C LEU A 60 -9.62 8.73 5.31
N PRO A 61 -10.00 8.56 4.03
CA PRO A 61 -10.56 7.30 3.50
C PRO A 61 -9.61 6.10 3.58
N TYR A 62 -8.31 6.33 3.44
CA TYR A 62 -7.29 5.29 3.54
C TYR A 62 -6.56 5.42 4.87
N ILE A 63 -6.63 4.37 5.70
CA ILE A 63 -6.17 4.40 7.10
C ILE A 63 -4.85 3.66 7.32
N ASP A 64 -4.32 2.99 6.30
CA ASP A 64 -3.08 2.24 6.36
C ASP A 64 -1.87 3.08 5.91
N MET A 65 -1.77 4.28 6.50
CA MET A 65 -0.64 5.18 6.29
C MET A 65 0.69 4.57 6.77
N THR A 66 0.63 3.69 7.77
CA THR A 66 1.81 3.06 8.37
C THR A 66 2.54 2.20 7.34
N ASP A 67 1.83 1.35 6.60
CA ASP A 67 2.45 0.46 5.60
C ASP A 67 3.04 1.23 4.45
N ASP A 68 2.26 2.08 3.78
CA ASP A 68 2.73 2.76 2.59
C ASP A 68 3.98 3.62 2.88
N VAL A 69 4.01 4.33 4.02
CA VAL A 69 5.21 5.09 4.42
C VAL A 69 6.32 4.16 4.90
N GLY A 70 5.98 3.09 5.61
CA GLY A 70 6.90 2.09 6.15
C GLY A 70 7.66 1.33 5.06
N ILE A 71 6.95 0.80 4.07
CA ILE A 71 7.47 0.10 2.89
C ILE A 71 8.41 1.01 2.10
N VAL A 72 7.97 2.22 1.75
CA VAL A 72 8.83 3.20 1.04
C VAL A 72 10.05 3.53 1.90
N SER A 73 9.85 3.73 3.21
CA SER A 73 10.92 4.04 4.15
C SER A 73 11.97 2.93 4.22
N ALA A 74 11.54 1.68 4.35
CA ALA A 74 12.37 0.49 4.44
C ALA A 74 13.16 0.30 3.14
N LEU A 75 12.46 0.21 2.00
CA LEU A 75 13.08 -0.02 0.69
C LEU A 75 14.19 0.99 0.37
N TYR A 76 13.90 2.28 0.49
CA TYR A 76 14.87 3.31 0.12
C TYR A 76 16.03 3.45 1.10
N ARG A 77 15.80 3.24 2.41
CA ARG A 77 16.87 3.30 3.41
C ARG A 77 17.79 2.09 3.31
N THR A 78 17.22 0.89 3.18
CA THR A 78 17.99 -0.35 2.96
C THR A 78 18.78 -0.25 1.65
N ALA A 79 18.16 0.20 0.55
CA ALA A 79 18.88 0.39 -0.71
C ALA A 79 20.04 1.40 -0.58
N ALA A 80 19.85 2.50 0.15
CA ALA A 80 20.92 3.48 0.38
C ALA A 80 22.05 2.96 1.29
N GLN A 81 21.74 2.11 2.28
CA GLN A 81 22.69 1.47 3.19
C GLN A 81 23.53 0.41 2.47
N GLU A 82 22.85 -0.48 1.73
CA GLU A 82 23.46 -1.57 0.95
C GLU A 82 24.06 -1.11 -0.39
N LYS A 83 23.99 0.20 -0.69
CA LYS A 83 24.48 0.81 -1.94
C LYS A 83 23.83 0.22 -3.20
N ILE A 84 22.59 -0.24 -3.07
CA ILE A 84 21.75 -0.76 -4.15
C ILE A 84 21.09 0.43 -4.87
N ARG A 85 21.18 0.44 -6.20
CA ARG A 85 20.63 1.52 -7.03
C ARG A 85 19.26 1.20 -7.63
N TRP A 86 18.78 -0.02 -7.47
CA TRP A 86 17.53 -0.47 -8.07
C TRP A 86 16.61 -1.05 -7.02
N ILE A 87 15.41 -0.48 -6.93
CA ILE A 87 14.30 -1.04 -6.16
C ILE A 87 13.32 -1.61 -7.18
N ILE A 88 13.05 -2.91 -7.10
CA ILE A 88 12.05 -3.57 -7.92
C ILE A 88 10.80 -3.74 -7.07
N HIS A 89 9.66 -3.28 -7.57
CA HIS A 89 8.36 -3.50 -6.94
C HIS A 89 7.37 -4.08 -7.94
N SER A 90 6.32 -4.71 -7.43
CA SER A 90 5.40 -5.53 -8.22
C SER A 90 3.97 -4.97 -8.30
N HIS A 91 3.78 -3.66 -8.09
CA HIS A 91 2.47 -3.03 -8.30
C HIS A 91 1.93 -3.32 -9.70
N SER A 92 0.72 -3.85 -9.80
CA SER A 92 0.13 -4.20 -11.08
C SER A 92 -1.14 -3.43 -11.37
N PHE A 93 -1.10 -2.60 -12.42
CA PHE A 93 -2.32 -1.92 -12.88
C PHE A 93 -3.32 -2.88 -13.56
N ARG A 94 -2.89 -4.11 -13.88
CA ARG A 94 -3.69 -5.15 -14.53
C ARG A 94 -4.49 -5.98 -13.53
N SER A 95 -3.94 -6.24 -12.35
CA SER A 95 -4.66 -6.88 -11.25
C SER A 95 -5.26 -5.86 -10.29
N GLU A 96 -4.47 -4.99 -9.66
CA GLU A 96 -4.92 -4.08 -8.57
C GLU A 96 -5.72 -2.87 -9.08
N GLY A 97 -5.49 -2.48 -10.35
CA GLY A 97 -6.16 -1.33 -10.96
C GLY A 97 -5.56 0.03 -10.58
N ILE A 98 -6.39 1.08 -10.62
CA ILE A 98 -5.98 2.47 -10.38
C ILE A 98 -6.97 3.13 -9.43
N ASN A 99 -6.45 3.63 -8.31
CA ASN A 99 -7.25 4.32 -7.31
C ASN A 99 -7.48 5.79 -7.69
N PRO A 100 -8.71 6.33 -7.52
CA PRO A 100 -8.95 7.75 -7.59
C PRO A 100 -8.05 8.53 -6.64
N LEU A 101 -7.49 9.64 -7.11
CA LEU A 101 -6.57 10.47 -6.32
C LEU A 101 -7.17 10.91 -4.97
N LYS A 102 -8.46 11.22 -4.95
CA LYS A 102 -9.17 11.67 -3.75
C LYS A 102 -9.27 10.56 -2.69
N TRP A 103 -9.26 9.29 -3.09
CA TRP A 103 -9.40 8.15 -2.18
C TRP A 103 -8.06 7.75 -1.56
N ASN A 104 -6.97 7.80 -2.33
CA ASN A 104 -5.65 7.44 -1.84
C ASN A 104 -4.59 8.42 -2.38
N TYR A 105 -4.35 9.47 -1.59
CA TYR A 105 -3.23 10.39 -1.76
C TYR A 105 -2.46 10.52 -0.46
N MET A 106 -1.13 10.44 -0.58
CA MET A 106 -0.24 10.63 0.55
C MET A 106 1.06 11.31 0.13
N ASP A 107 1.54 12.21 0.99
CA ASP A 107 2.87 12.79 0.89
C ASP A 107 3.43 13.09 2.29
N GLY A 108 4.75 13.32 2.38
CA GLY A 108 5.41 13.55 3.66
C GLY A 108 4.88 14.73 4.46
N ARG A 109 4.37 15.78 3.81
CA ARG A 109 3.75 16.92 4.50
C ARG A 109 2.40 16.52 5.07
N LEU A 110 1.56 15.80 4.31
CA LEU A 110 0.29 15.27 4.82
C LEU A 110 0.54 14.42 6.06
N VAL A 111 1.41 13.40 5.96
CA VAL A 111 1.76 12.50 7.07
C VAL A 111 2.20 13.29 8.29
N ARG A 112 3.12 14.26 8.12
CA ARG A 112 3.58 15.12 9.20
C ARG A 112 2.47 15.97 9.82
N GLN A 113 1.53 16.48 9.02
CA GLN A 113 0.39 17.27 9.54
C GLN A 113 -0.60 16.40 10.31
N ILE A 114 -0.87 15.18 9.82
CA ILE A 114 -1.74 14.23 10.51
C ILE A 114 -1.13 13.85 11.86
N ILE A 115 0.14 13.45 11.87
CA ILE A 115 0.86 13.11 13.10
C ILE A 115 0.81 14.28 14.09
N LYS A 116 1.13 15.50 13.65
CA LYS A 116 1.15 16.68 14.53
C LYS A 116 -0.22 16.98 15.16
N ARG A 117 -1.32 16.73 14.45
CA ARG A 117 -2.66 17.13 14.87
C ARG A 117 -3.41 16.04 15.63
N PHE A 118 -3.18 14.77 15.27
CA PHE A 118 -4.02 13.66 15.70
C PHE A 118 -3.27 12.56 16.45
N CYS A 119 -1.93 12.56 16.48
CA CYS A 119 -1.21 11.63 17.35
C CYS A 119 -1.32 12.08 18.82
N ARG A 120 -1.73 11.16 19.68
CA ARG A 120 -1.78 11.23 21.15
C ARG A 120 -0.43 10.87 21.77
N ILE A 121 0.43 10.10 21.09
CA ILE A 121 1.79 9.79 21.54
C ILE A 121 2.85 10.44 20.64
N ARG A 122 4.05 10.62 21.19
CA ARG A 122 5.23 11.06 20.43
C ARG A 122 5.87 9.86 19.76
N LEU A 123 5.87 9.85 18.43
CA LEU A 123 6.58 8.86 17.63
C LEU A 123 8.10 9.09 17.71
N LYS A 124 8.84 8.09 18.17
CA LYS A 124 10.31 8.09 18.35
C LYS A 124 11.02 7.32 17.25
N LEU A 125 10.43 6.23 16.78
CA LEU A 125 11.04 5.28 15.85
C LEU A 125 10.56 5.45 14.42
N PHE A 126 9.31 5.86 14.21
CA PHE A 126 8.72 6.09 12.91
C PHE A 126 9.49 7.14 12.11
N ARG A 127 9.84 6.79 10.86
CA ARG A 127 10.61 7.64 9.97
C ARG A 127 9.80 8.03 8.74
N ASN A 128 9.13 9.16 8.85
CA ASN A 128 8.41 9.74 7.71
C ASN A 128 9.31 9.93 6.47
N VAL A 129 8.69 9.89 5.29
CA VAL A 129 9.33 10.09 3.99
C VAL A 129 8.88 11.45 3.42
N GLU A 130 9.82 12.37 3.27
CA GLU A 130 9.59 13.76 2.87
C GLU A 130 10.26 14.00 1.51
N LEU A 131 9.87 15.06 0.79
CA LEU A 131 10.45 15.37 -0.52
C LEU A 131 11.98 15.49 -0.50
N ARG A 132 12.57 15.96 0.60
CA ARG A 132 14.03 16.01 0.78
C ARG A 132 14.68 14.62 0.77
N HIS A 133 13.99 13.60 1.29
CA HIS A 133 14.48 12.22 1.28
C HIS A 133 14.46 11.67 -0.15
N PHE A 134 13.35 11.88 -0.88
CA PHE A 134 13.29 11.54 -2.31
C PHE A 134 14.36 12.25 -3.12
N PHE A 135 14.59 13.55 -2.91
CA PHE A 135 15.65 14.29 -3.58
C PHE A 135 17.03 13.66 -3.34
N TRP A 136 17.36 13.36 -2.08
CA TRP A 136 18.62 12.72 -1.74
C TRP A 136 18.75 11.32 -2.35
N TRP A 137 17.71 10.49 -2.27
CA TRP A 137 17.74 9.14 -2.83
C TRP A 137 17.88 9.12 -4.35
N ILE A 138 17.10 9.96 -5.04
CA ILE A 138 17.03 9.97 -6.51
C ILE A 138 18.28 10.64 -7.11
N PHE A 139 18.72 11.78 -6.59
CA PHE A 139 19.79 12.55 -7.22
C PHE A 139 21.17 12.26 -6.64
N VAL A 140 21.28 12.05 -5.32
CA VAL A 140 22.57 11.80 -4.65
C VAL A 140 22.90 10.31 -4.64
N LYS A 141 21.96 9.47 -4.17
CA LYS A 141 22.16 8.00 -4.14
C LYS A 141 21.88 7.32 -5.47
N ARG A 142 21.25 8.03 -6.42
CA ARG A 142 20.92 7.52 -7.76
C ARG A 142 20.09 6.24 -7.72
N ILE A 143 19.18 6.16 -6.75
CA ILE A 143 18.23 5.05 -6.63
C ILE A 143 17.13 5.24 -7.67
N ARG A 144 16.85 4.17 -8.41
CA ARG A 144 15.81 4.06 -9.43
C ARG A 144 14.83 2.97 -9.01
N THR A 145 13.55 3.18 -9.34
CA THR A 145 12.53 2.16 -9.16
C THR A 145 12.14 1.54 -10.49
N PHE A 146 11.77 0.27 -10.45
CA PHE A 146 11.33 -0.48 -11.62
C PHE A 146 10.13 -1.34 -11.27
N THR A 147 9.06 -1.22 -12.06
CA THR A 147 7.82 -1.99 -11.88
C THR A 147 7.83 -3.18 -12.83
N MET A 148 8.24 -4.35 -12.34
CA MET A 148 8.49 -5.52 -13.21
C MET A 148 7.20 -6.04 -13.86
N THR A 149 6.08 -6.03 -13.13
CA THR A 149 4.73 -6.46 -13.55
C THR A 149 4.20 -5.76 -14.78
N ASN A 150 4.73 -4.58 -15.12
CA ASN A 150 4.33 -3.91 -16.37
C ASN A 150 4.74 -4.67 -17.63
N TYR A 151 5.73 -5.57 -17.55
CA TYR A 151 6.38 -6.21 -18.69
C TYR A 151 6.07 -7.69 -18.88
N TYR A 152 5.19 -8.26 -18.06
CA TYR A 152 4.75 -9.64 -18.21
C TYR A 152 3.25 -9.76 -17.89
N ASN A 153 2.66 -10.91 -18.25
CA ASN A 153 1.30 -11.23 -17.87
C ASN A 153 1.30 -11.80 -16.45
N ASP A 154 0.71 -11.06 -15.52
CA ASP A 154 0.67 -11.35 -14.09
C ASP A 154 -0.76 -11.58 -13.59
N VAL A 155 -1.69 -11.83 -14.51
CA VAL A 155 -3.11 -12.08 -14.20
C VAL A 155 -3.54 -13.48 -14.62
N GLY A 156 -4.52 -14.03 -13.90
CA GLY A 156 -5.19 -15.28 -14.23
C GLY A 156 -4.74 -16.48 -13.36
N PRO A 157 -5.44 -17.61 -13.50
CA PRO A 157 -5.29 -18.78 -12.62
C PRO A 157 -3.92 -19.46 -12.75
N GLU A 158 -3.24 -19.28 -13.88
CA GLU A 158 -1.91 -19.85 -14.14
C GLU A 158 -0.86 -19.37 -13.11
N ILE A 159 -1.00 -18.13 -12.61
CA ILE A 159 -0.10 -17.58 -11.59
C ILE A 159 -0.33 -18.27 -10.25
N ASP A 160 -1.59 -18.49 -9.86
CA ASP A 160 -1.92 -19.18 -8.62
C ASP A 160 -1.45 -20.64 -8.65
N GLU A 161 -1.63 -21.33 -9.78
CA GLU A 161 -1.12 -22.68 -10.00
C GLU A 161 0.40 -22.74 -9.93
N LEU A 162 1.10 -21.80 -10.58
CA LEU A 162 2.55 -21.67 -10.47
C LEU A 162 2.98 -21.50 -9.01
N LEU A 163 2.35 -20.58 -8.28
CA LEU A 163 2.69 -20.30 -6.89
C LEU A 163 2.45 -21.53 -5.99
N LYS A 164 1.34 -22.23 -6.16
CA LYS A 164 1.02 -23.45 -5.42
C LYS A 164 2.02 -24.56 -5.72
N ASN A 165 2.23 -24.87 -7.00
CA ASN A 165 3.05 -26.01 -7.42
C ASN A 165 4.54 -25.78 -7.15
N GLU A 166 5.06 -24.61 -7.54
CA GLU A 166 6.49 -24.32 -7.45
C GLU A 166 6.88 -23.85 -6.06
N PHE A 167 6.04 -23.08 -5.37
CA PHE A 167 6.39 -22.44 -4.10
C PHE A 167 5.65 -22.97 -2.88
N GLY A 168 4.67 -23.88 -3.04
CA GLY A 168 3.86 -24.35 -1.91
C GLY A 168 3.03 -23.22 -1.31
N TRP A 169 2.59 -22.28 -2.16
CA TRP A 169 1.77 -21.15 -1.78
C TRP A 169 0.41 -21.61 -1.27
N GLN A 170 -0.02 -21.03 -0.15
CA GLN A 170 -1.34 -21.23 0.43
C GLN A 170 -2.21 -20.01 0.16
N GLU A 171 -3.47 -20.22 -0.23
CA GLU A 171 -4.41 -19.13 -0.38
C GLU A 171 -4.71 -18.49 0.98
N THR A 172 -4.72 -17.16 1.03
CA THR A 172 -4.97 -16.39 2.25
C THR A 172 -6.45 -16.32 2.62
N GLY A 173 -7.35 -16.89 1.80
CA GLY A 173 -8.79 -16.93 2.07
C GLY A 173 -9.60 -15.79 1.43
N GLY A 174 -8.93 -14.88 0.70
CA GLY A 174 -9.62 -13.86 -0.10
C GLY A 174 -8.79 -12.60 -0.34
N TRP A 175 -9.44 -11.58 -0.89
CA TRP A 175 -8.86 -10.28 -1.19
C TRP A 175 -8.33 -9.58 0.08
N HIS A 176 -7.03 -9.27 0.10
CA HIS A 176 -6.27 -8.64 1.21
C HIS A 176 -6.22 -9.39 2.57
N PHE A 177 -6.47 -10.70 2.61
CA PHE A 177 -6.32 -11.48 3.84
C PHE A 177 -4.85 -11.77 4.24
N ASP A 178 -3.89 -11.33 3.45
CA ASP A 178 -2.47 -11.34 3.79
C ASP A 178 -2.13 -10.35 4.92
N ASN A 179 -2.93 -9.29 5.08
CA ASN A 179 -2.75 -8.28 6.10
C ASN A 179 -4.09 -8.02 6.83
N GLU A 180 -4.14 -8.39 8.11
CA GLU A 180 -5.37 -8.42 8.90
C GLU A 180 -5.98 -7.03 9.16
N ILE A 181 -5.24 -5.92 8.96
CA ILE A 181 -5.78 -4.56 9.13
C ILE A 181 -6.89 -4.25 8.11
N PHE A 182 -6.86 -4.92 6.95
CA PHE A 182 -7.77 -4.64 5.86
C PHE A 182 -9.23 -4.94 6.20
N GLY A 183 -9.51 -5.82 7.17
CA GLY A 183 -10.88 -5.98 7.66
C GLY A 183 -11.45 -4.69 8.23
N LEU A 184 -10.64 -3.98 9.05
CA LEU A 184 -11.01 -2.68 9.58
C LEU A 184 -11.00 -1.59 8.49
N ALA A 185 -9.98 -1.56 7.63
CA ALA A 185 -9.83 -0.52 6.61
C ALA A 185 -10.94 -0.55 5.55
N CYS A 186 -11.31 -1.74 5.10
CA CYS A 186 -12.37 -1.94 4.11
C CYS A 186 -13.74 -1.60 4.71
N TYR A 187 -14.03 -2.07 5.92
CA TYR A 187 -15.25 -1.70 6.63
C TYR A 187 -15.37 -0.20 6.82
N TYR A 188 -14.30 0.44 7.31
CA TYR A 188 -14.25 1.87 7.54
C TYR A 188 -14.55 2.68 6.28
N SER A 189 -13.84 2.38 5.19
CA SER A 189 -13.98 3.09 3.92
C SER A 189 -15.36 2.88 3.27
N ARG A 190 -15.91 1.65 3.31
CA ARG A 190 -17.23 1.36 2.77
C ARG A 190 -18.33 2.05 3.57
N VAL A 191 -18.33 1.92 4.89
CA VAL A 191 -19.40 2.45 5.75
C VAL A 191 -19.36 3.97 5.85
N LYS A 192 -18.18 4.58 6.04
CA LYS A 192 -18.06 6.03 6.24
C LYS A 192 -18.01 6.83 4.94
N PHE A 193 -17.40 6.29 3.88
CA PHE A 193 -17.18 7.03 2.62
C PHE A 193 -17.97 6.48 1.44
N GLY A 194 -18.63 5.32 1.58
CA GLY A 194 -19.24 4.62 0.44
C GLY A 194 -18.20 4.10 -0.55
N ILE A 195 -16.95 3.88 -0.10
CA ILE A 195 -15.84 3.43 -0.95
C ILE A 195 -15.65 1.93 -0.73
N ASP A 196 -15.95 1.14 -1.76
CA ASP A 196 -15.57 -0.26 -1.83
C ASP A 196 -14.36 -0.39 -2.75
N TRP A 197 -13.20 -0.70 -2.17
CA TRP A 197 -11.92 -0.75 -2.89
C TRP A 197 -11.87 -1.83 -3.98
N ARG A 198 -12.70 -2.88 -3.89
CA ARG A 198 -12.76 -3.95 -4.90
C ARG A 198 -13.12 -3.41 -6.28
N ILE A 199 -13.79 -2.25 -6.35
CA ILE A 199 -14.11 -1.61 -7.63
C ILE A 199 -12.86 -1.33 -8.48
N CYS A 200 -11.71 -1.05 -7.85
CA CYS A 200 -10.47 -0.74 -8.56
C CYS A 200 -9.89 -2.00 -9.23
N GLU A 201 -9.86 -3.10 -8.46
CA GLU A 201 -9.41 -4.41 -8.90
C GLU A 201 -10.36 -5.01 -9.94
N PHE A 202 -11.67 -5.05 -9.66
CA PHE A 202 -12.65 -5.59 -10.59
C PHE A 202 -12.68 -4.80 -11.90
N ALA A 203 -12.54 -3.47 -11.86
CA ALA A 203 -12.40 -2.69 -13.08
C ALA A 203 -11.13 -3.07 -13.87
N ALA A 204 -10.05 -3.44 -13.19
CA ALA A 204 -8.84 -3.95 -13.85
C ALA A 204 -9.08 -5.31 -14.48
N TRP A 205 -9.68 -6.24 -13.75
CA TRP A 205 -10.02 -7.59 -14.23
C TRP A 205 -10.98 -7.57 -15.43
N VAL A 206 -11.93 -6.64 -15.46
CA VAL A 206 -12.78 -6.42 -16.63
C VAL A 206 -11.98 -5.92 -17.83
N ARG A 207 -11.04 -4.98 -17.64
CA ARG A 207 -10.18 -4.47 -18.72
C ARG A 207 -9.19 -5.53 -19.24
N THR A 208 -8.80 -6.48 -18.41
CA THR A 208 -7.85 -7.55 -18.75
C THR A 208 -8.52 -8.85 -19.19
N GLY A 209 -9.85 -8.92 -19.15
CA GLY A 209 -10.61 -10.10 -19.57
C GLY A 209 -10.61 -11.25 -18.56
N VAL A 210 -10.14 -11.03 -17.33
CA VAL A 210 -10.18 -12.01 -16.22
C VAL A 210 -11.61 -12.24 -15.74
N MET A 211 -12.48 -11.25 -15.90
CA MET A 211 -13.85 -11.22 -15.37
C MET A 211 -14.77 -10.44 -16.31
N THR A 212 -16.04 -10.84 -16.40
CA THR A 212 -17.05 -10.04 -17.13
C THR A 212 -17.53 -8.86 -16.29
N ARG A 213 -18.05 -7.81 -16.94
CA ARG A 213 -18.61 -6.66 -16.22
C ARG A 213 -19.81 -7.07 -15.37
N GLU A 214 -20.61 -8.00 -15.88
CA GLU A 214 -21.81 -8.52 -15.23
C GLU A 214 -21.44 -9.26 -13.94
N ASP A 215 -20.43 -10.14 -13.99
CA ASP A 215 -19.93 -10.85 -12.80
C ASP A 215 -19.33 -9.89 -11.77
N ALA A 216 -18.57 -8.88 -12.24
CA ALA A 216 -18.02 -7.83 -11.37
C ALA A 216 -19.13 -7.10 -10.61
N LEU A 217 -20.16 -6.65 -11.33
CA LEU A 217 -21.29 -5.94 -10.72
C LEU A 217 -22.07 -6.83 -9.75
N GLN A 218 -22.24 -8.11 -10.07
CA GLN A 218 -22.89 -9.06 -9.18
C GLN A 218 -22.10 -9.23 -7.87
N LYS A 219 -20.78 -9.43 -7.94
CA LYS A 219 -19.92 -9.55 -6.75
C LYS A 219 -19.88 -8.28 -5.90
N MET A 220 -20.02 -7.10 -6.51
CA MET A 220 -20.11 -5.82 -5.78
C MET A 220 -21.41 -5.68 -4.98
N THR A 221 -22.42 -6.52 -5.19
CA THR A 221 -23.65 -6.51 -4.37
C THR A 221 -23.45 -7.15 -2.99
N GLU A 222 -22.44 -8.01 -2.86
CA GLU A 222 -22.11 -8.72 -1.64
C GLU A 222 -21.08 -7.92 -0.82
N ILE A 223 -21.24 -7.90 0.50
CA ILE A 223 -20.20 -7.34 1.40
C ILE A 223 -19.02 -8.32 1.39
N PRO A 224 -17.77 -7.86 1.24
CA PRO A 224 -16.62 -8.75 1.22
C PRO A 224 -16.41 -9.42 2.59
N GLU A 225 -16.05 -10.70 2.58
CA GLU A 225 -15.88 -11.52 3.79
C GLU A 225 -14.85 -10.94 4.79
N ILE A 226 -13.86 -10.19 4.29
CA ILE A 226 -12.85 -9.53 5.13
C ILE A 226 -13.48 -8.51 6.10
N GLU A 227 -14.68 -8.00 5.77
CA GLU A 227 -15.44 -7.08 6.61
C GLU A 227 -16.38 -7.80 7.60
N SER A 228 -16.27 -9.11 7.76
CA SER A 228 -17.08 -9.83 8.74
C SER A 228 -16.85 -9.27 10.15
N GLN A 229 -17.87 -9.39 10.99
CA GLN A 229 -17.84 -8.85 12.36
C GLN A 229 -16.62 -9.34 13.15
N GLN A 230 -16.20 -10.59 12.93
CA GLN A 230 -15.02 -11.17 13.54
C GLN A 230 -13.74 -10.39 13.23
N TYR A 231 -13.49 -10.05 11.96
CA TYR A 231 -12.28 -9.32 11.56
C TYR A 231 -12.32 -7.87 12.00
N VAL A 232 -13.50 -7.23 11.93
CA VAL A 232 -13.67 -5.85 12.40
C VAL A 232 -13.45 -5.77 13.92
N ASP A 233 -14.05 -6.66 14.71
CA ASP A 233 -13.89 -6.69 16.16
C ASP A 233 -12.43 -6.98 16.57
N TYR A 234 -11.78 -7.90 15.87
CA TYR A 234 -10.36 -8.17 16.07
C TYR A 234 -9.52 -6.92 15.77
N GLY A 235 -9.78 -6.24 14.65
CA GLY A 235 -9.14 -4.99 14.26
C GLY A 235 -9.30 -3.89 15.31
N LEU A 236 -10.54 -3.64 15.75
CA LEU A 236 -10.87 -2.64 16.78
C LEU A 236 -10.18 -2.95 18.12
N LYS A 237 -10.25 -4.21 18.56
CA LYS A 237 -9.61 -4.66 19.81
C LYS A 237 -8.10 -4.45 19.75
N LYS A 238 -7.46 -4.83 18.66
CA LYS A 238 -6.00 -4.70 18.47
C LYS A 238 -5.59 -3.23 18.35
N GLN A 239 -6.43 -2.39 17.74
CA GLN A 239 -6.25 -0.92 17.69
C GLN A 239 -6.56 -0.21 19.02
N GLY A 240 -7.26 -0.87 19.94
CA GLY A 240 -7.67 -0.29 21.24
C GLY A 240 -8.78 0.76 21.10
N ILE A 241 -9.63 0.64 20.08
CA ILE A 241 -10.78 1.54 19.84
C ILE A 241 -12.02 0.88 20.45
N SER A 242 -12.76 1.62 21.30
CA SER A 242 -14.01 1.10 21.87
C SER A 242 -15.15 1.13 20.85
N PRO A 243 -16.20 0.31 21.02
CA PRO A 243 -17.38 0.38 20.15
C PRO A 243 -18.00 1.78 20.09
N GLU A 244 -18.01 2.52 21.20
CA GLU A 244 -18.54 3.89 21.28
C GLU A 244 -17.67 4.87 20.49
N GLU A 245 -16.35 4.85 20.71
CA GLU A 245 -15.39 5.68 19.93
C GLU A 245 -15.52 5.34 18.44
N TRP A 246 -15.74 4.07 18.09
CA TRP A 246 -15.94 3.65 16.71
C TRP A 246 -17.19 4.23 16.07
N GLN A 247 -18.33 4.22 16.78
CA GLN A 247 -19.56 4.83 16.26
C GLN A 247 -19.40 6.35 16.06
N GLU A 248 -18.72 7.04 16.98
CA GLU A 248 -18.40 8.46 16.83
C GLU A 248 -17.52 8.71 15.59
N ILE A 249 -16.50 7.87 15.37
CA ILE A 249 -15.62 7.93 14.21
C ILE A 249 -16.41 7.77 12.90
N LEU A 250 -17.33 6.81 12.83
CA LEU A 250 -18.14 6.55 11.65
C LEU A 250 -19.14 7.68 11.37
N ALA A 251 -19.72 8.27 12.43
CA ALA A 251 -20.67 9.37 12.32
C ALA A 251 -20.02 10.73 11.97
N ALA A 252 -18.73 10.90 12.25
CA ALA A 252 -18.02 12.14 11.96
C ALA A 252 -17.97 12.46 10.45
N GLU A 253 -17.83 13.74 10.11
CA GLU A 253 -17.74 14.18 8.71
C GLU A 253 -16.53 13.55 7.97
N PRO A 254 -16.72 12.96 6.78
CA PRO A 254 -15.63 12.50 5.93
C PRO A 254 -14.70 13.63 5.51
N LYS A 255 -13.38 13.40 5.55
CA LYS A 255 -12.35 14.34 5.08
C LYS A 255 -11.45 13.69 4.05
N TYR A 256 -10.76 14.52 3.30
CA TYR A 256 -9.85 14.11 2.24
C TYR A 256 -8.51 14.81 2.39
N PHE A 257 -7.51 14.38 1.64
CA PHE A 257 -6.19 14.99 1.69
C PHE A 257 -6.21 16.50 1.39
N THR A 258 -7.21 16.97 0.65
CA THR A 258 -7.42 18.39 0.32
C THR A 258 -7.79 19.25 1.52
N ASP A 259 -8.30 18.65 2.60
CA ASP A 259 -8.66 19.34 3.85
C ASP A 259 -7.44 19.54 4.78
N TYR A 260 -6.28 19.06 4.34
CA TYR A 260 -5.03 19.12 5.09
C TYR A 260 -3.91 19.76 4.27
N PRO A 261 -2.89 20.37 4.92
CA PRO A 261 -1.75 20.90 4.20
C PRO A 261 -0.91 19.77 3.59
N THR A 262 -0.73 19.82 2.27
CA THR A 262 -0.01 18.83 1.47
C THR A 262 1.02 19.50 0.56
N TYR A 263 1.87 18.69 -0.08
CA TYR A 263 2.71 19.14 -1.20
C TYR A 263 1.93 19.20 -2.51
N TYR A 264 0.73 18.62 -2.59
CA TYR A 264 -0.05 18.52 -3.84
C TYR A 264 -0.18 19.83 -4.64
N PRO A 265 -0.53 21.01 -4.06
CA PRO A 265 -0.64 22.23 -4.84
C PRO A 265 0.69 22.65 -5.49
N VAL A 266 1.80 22.48 -4.77
CA VAL A 266 3.14 22.79 -5.27
C VAL A 266 3.56 21.78 -6.34
N LEU A 267 3.30 20.49 -6.12
CA LEU A 267 3.61 19.45 -7.10
C LEU A 267 2.80 19.61 -8.38
N LYS A 268 1.53 20.03 -8.28
CA LYS A 268 0.67 20.34 -9.43
C LYS A 268 1.24 21.51 -10.24
N LEU A 269 1.72 22.56 -9.60
CA LEU A 269 2.42 23.67 -10.26
C LEU A 269 3.70 23.19 -10.97
N LEU A 270 4.43 22.26 -10.36
CA LEU A 270 5.66 21.67 -10.92
C LEU A 270 5.40 20.51 -11.89
N SER A 271 4.14 20.22 -12.24
CA SER A 271 3.80 19.08 -13.10
C SER A 271 4.50 19.06 -14.47
N PRO A 272 4.81 20.19 -15.15
CA PRO A 272 5.59 20.14 -16.39
C PRO A 272 7.02 19.64 -16.17
N LEU A 273 7.65 20.03 -15.05
CA LEU A 273 8.97 19.54 -14.67
C LEU A 273 8.91 18.05 -14.31
N ILE A 274 7.91 17.62 -13.54
CA ILE A 274 7.72 16.20 -13.20
C ILE A 274 7.53 15.37 -14.47
N ARG A 275 6.76 15.87 -15.44
CA ARG A 275 6.59 15.24 -16.76
C ARG A 275 7.90 15.10 -17.52
N LEU A 276 8.72 16.16 -17.53
CA LEU A 276 10.05 16.14 -18.16
C LEU A 276 10.96 15.10 -17.49
N LEU A 277 11.03 15.09 -16.16
CA LEU A 277 11.81 14.12 -15.40
C LEU A 277 11.33 12.67 -15.64
N GLY A 278 10.01 12.47 -15.82
CA GLY A 278 9.44 11.19 -16.23
C GLY A 278 9.88 10.75 -17.63
N ARG A 279 9.88 11.66 -18.61
CA ARG A 279 10.39 11.39 -19.97
C ARG A 279 11.88 11.08 -20.01
N LEU A 280 12.65 11.68 -19.10
CA LEU A 280 14.08 11.41 -18.93
C LEU A 280 14.35 10.15 -18.08
N GLN A 281 13.30 9.38 -17.72
CA GLN A 281 13.40 8.18 -16.87
C GLN A 281 14.07 8.42 -15.51
N ILE A 282 14.03 9.67 -15.04
CA ILE A 282 14.53 10.04 -13.71
C ILE A 282 13.48 9.71 -12.65
N LEU A 283 12.23 10.04 -12.94
CA LEU A 283 11.06 9.65 -12.16
C LEU A 283 10.27 8.59 -12.92
N PRO A 284 9.49 7.74 -12.23
CA PRO A 284 8.58 6.83 -12.90
C PRO A 284 7.56 7.59 -13.74
N ALA A 285 7.34 7.17 -14.98
CA ALA A 285 6.42 7.85 -15.90
C ALA A 285 4.99 7.93 -15.33
N HIS A 286 4.55 6.86 -14.63
CA HIS A 286 3.24 6.79 -14.00
C HIS A 286 3.05 7.83 -12.88
N THR A 287 4.12 8.40 -12.30
CA THR A 287 3.99 9.48 -11.32
C THR A 287 3.29 10.69 -11.91
N TYR A 288 3.60 11.05 -13.17
CA TYR A 288 2.88 12.14 -13.82
C TYR A 288 1.43 11.76 -14.13
N GLU A 289 1.24 10.55 -14.66
CA GLU A 289 -0.08 10.09 -15.13
C GLU A 289 -1.08 9.93 -13.99
N LYS A 290 -0.66 9.32 -12.87
CA LYS A 290 -1.52 9.09 -11.71
C LYS A 290 -1.93 10.39 -11.00
N PHE A 291 -0.98 11.32 -10.83
CA PHE A 291 -1.17 12.45 -9.92
C PHE A 291 -1.55 13.76 -10.63
N PHE A 292 -1.24 13.92 -11.92
CA PHE A 292 -1.39 15.22 -12.61
C PHE A 292 -2.06 15.16 -13.99
N LYS A 293 -2.21 13.97 -14.58
CA LYS A 293 -2.93 13.79 -15.85
C LYS A 293 -4.40 13.53 -15.54
N THR A 294 -5.13 14.61 -15.32
CA THR A 294 -6.61 14.64 -15.23
C THR A 294 -7.17 15.30 -16.46
#